data_AF-A0A7V3NCU3-F1
#
_entry.id   AF-A0A7V3NCU3-F1
#
_cell.length_a   1.000
_cell.length_b   1.000
_cell.length_c   1.000
_cell.angle_alpha   90.00
_cell.angle_beta   90.00
_cell.angle_gamma   90.00
#
_symmetry.space_group_name_H-M   'P 1'
#
loop_
_entity.id
_entity.type
_entity.pdbx_description
1 polymer ?
#
loop_
_entity_poly.entity_id
_entity_poly.type
_entity_poly.pdbx_seq_one_letter_code
_entity_poly.pdbx_strand_id
1 'polypeptide(L)'
;MENGDIIKEIEFLKGIELDPWILSSVLIENGARKYSYEIACIIVNYCMLLHYVNFSVKDAFIYEIIEKYKKKLEEDLKIDTEKKIEILKKYAEKYKKVKLYK
;
A
#
# COMPACT_ATOMS: atom_id res chain seq x y z
N MET A 1 11.52 15.58 -2.28
CA MET A 1 10.13 15.20 -2.60
C MET A 1 9.28 15.72 -1.46
N GLU A 2 8.32 16.60 -1.74
CA GLU A 2 7.40 17.10 -0.73
C GLU A 2 6.47 15.94 -0.28
N ASN A 3 6.26 15.80 1.02
CA ASN A 3 5.57 14.66 1.65
C ASN A 3 4.10 14.45 1.18
N GLY A 4 3.55 15.31 0.33
CA GLY A 4 2.20 15.17 -0.22
C GLY A 4 2.07 14.28 -1.46
N ASP A 5 3.17 13.94 -2.15
CA ASP A 5 3.09 13.25 -3.45
C ASP A 5 3.09 11.71 -3.35
N ILE A 6 3.67 11.14 -2.29
CA ILE A 6 3.87 9.68 -2.22
C ILE A 6 2.57 8.88 -2.10
N ILE A 7 1.54 9.44 -1.46
CA ILE A 7 0.22 8.80 -1.34
C ILE A 7 -0.47 8.74 -2.71
N LYS A 8 -0.29 9.77 -3.55
CA LYS A 8 -0.80 9.77 -4.93
C LYS A 8 -0.09 8.70 -5.76
N GLU A 9 1.20 8.51 -5.54
CA GLU A 9 1.97 7.50 -6.26
C GLU A 9 1.45 6.08 -6.04
N ILE A 10 0.83 5.78 -4.89
CA ILE A 10 0.26 4.47 -4.55
C ILE A 10 -1.27 4.41 -4.65
N GLU A 11 -1.93 5.42 -5.24
CA GLU A 11 -3.40 5.47 -5.34
C GLU A 11 -4.00 4.28 -6.12
N PHE A 12 -3.21 3.67 -7.00
CA PHE A 12 -3.60 2.46 -7.73
C PHE A 12 -3.91 1.25 -6.83
N LEU A 13 -3.54 1.31 -5.54
CA LEU A 13 -3.90 0.31 -4.52
C LEU A 13 -5.33 0.47 -3.97
N LYS A 14 -6.09 1.49 -4.39
CA LYS A 14 -7.46 1.66 -3.92
C LYS A 14 -8.31 0.43 -4.26
N GLY A 15 -8.93 -0.16 -3.23
CA GLY A 15 -9.70 -1.40 -3.35
C GLY A 15 -8.86 -2.67 -3.48
N ILE A 16 -7.55 -2.60 -3.22
CA ILE A 16 -6.66 -3.76 -3.23
C ILE A 16 -6.32 -4.15 -1.80
N GLU A 17 -6.70 -5.36 -1.41
CA GLU A 17 -6.38 -5.92 -0.10
C GLU A 17 -5.12 -6.79 -0.16
N LEU A 18 -4.57 -7.14 1.00
CA LEU A 18 -3.43 -8.06 1.10
C LEU A 18 -3.89 -9.51 0.86
N ASP A 19 -3.37 -10.13 -0.20
CA ASP A 19 -3.46 -11.56 -0.48
C ASP A 19 -2.04 -12.16 -0.47
N PRO A 20 -1.70 -12.97 0.55
CA PRO A 20 -0.36 -13.52 0.71
C PRO A 20 0.13 -14.38 -0.46
N TRP A 21 -0.77 -15.05 -1.19
CA TRP A 21 -0.39 -15.90 -2.31
C TRP A 21 -0.01 -15.08 -3.53
N ILE A 22 -0.80 -14.04 -3.82
CA ILE A 22 -0.50 -13.10 -4.90
C ILE A 22 0.80 -12.35 -4.59
N LEU A 23 0.96 -11.88 -3.35
CA LEU A 23 2.17 -11.19 -2.93
C LEU A 23 3.40 -12.07 -3.06
N SER A 24 3.36 -13.29 -2.51
CA SER A 24 4.46 -14.26 -2.60
C SER A 24 4.85 -14.51 -4.06
N SER A 25 3.88 -14.77 -4.93
CA SER A 25 4.12 -15.00 -6.35
C SER A 25 4.79 -13.81 -7.04
N VAL A 26 4.30 -12.59 -6.82
CA VAL A 26 4.89 -11.37 -7.40
C VAL A 26 6.32 -11.14 -6.87
N LEU A 27 6.56 -11.33 -5.58
CA LEU A 27 7.89 -11.14 -5.00
C LEU A 27 8.91 -12.14 -5.55
N ILE A 28 8.49 -13.39 -5.79
CA ILE A 28 9.33 -14.42 -6.41
C ILE A 28 9.67 -14.05 -7.85
N GLU A 29 8.66 -13.73 -8.66
CA GLU A 29 8.81 -13.39 -10.09
C GLU A 29 9.71 -12.18 -10.33
N ASN A 30 9.84 -11.30 -9.34
CA ASN A 30 10.57 -10.03 -9.45
C ASN A 30 11.87 -9.98 -8.63
N GLY A 31 12.30 -11.09 -8.04
CA GLY A 31 13.51 -11.12 -7.20
C GLY A 31 13.44 -10.18 -5.99
N ALA A 32 12.24 -9.91 -5.49
CA ALA A 32 11.94 -8.83 -4.54
C ALA A 32 11.63 -9.33 -3.13
N ARG A 33 11.92 -10.60 -2.82
CA ARG A 33 11.63 -11.24 -1.51
C ARG A 33 12.10 -10.44 -0.30
N LYS A 34 13.20 -9.69 -0.43
CA LYS A 34 13.75 -8.84 0.64
C LYS A 34 12.80 -7.73 1.08
N TYR A 35 11.86 -7.32 0.23
CA TYR A 35 10.85 -6.28 0.53
C TYR A 35 9.52 -6.85 1.00
N SER A 36 9.44 -8.16 1.30
CA SER A 36 8.15 -8.82 1.57
C SER A 36 7.37 -8.17 2.70
N TYR A 37 8.07 -7.80 3.77
CA TYR A 37 7.48 -7.12 4.92
C TYR A 37 7.01 -5.71 4.57
N GLU A 38 7.85 -4.89 3.97
CA GLU A 38 7.50 -3.50 3.65
C GLU A 38 6.35 -3.42 2.65
N ILE A 39 6.32 -4.28 1.63
CA ILE A 39 5.23 -4.30 0.66
C ILE A 39 3.91 -4.70 1.33
N ALA A 40 3.93 -5.70 2.21
CA ALA A 40 2.74 -6.07 2.97
C ALA A 40 2.27 -4.93 3.88
N CYS A 41 3.18 -4.27 4.58
CA CYS A 41 2.87 -3.11 5.41
C CYS A 41 2.27 -1.97 4.59
N ILE A 42 2.81 -1.66 3.41
CA ILE A 42 2.27 -0.60 2.55
C ILE A 42 0.83 -0.91 2.15
N ILE A 43 0.54 -2.13 1.71
CA ILE A 43 -0.83 -2.53 1.31
C ILE A 43 -1.81 -2.37 2.48
N VAL A 44 -1.46 -2.93 3.65
CA VAL A 44 -2.33 -2.90 4.83
C VAL A 44 -2.53 -1.48 5.36
N ASN A 45 -1.44 -0.71 5.52
CA ASN A 45 -1.50 0.65 6.03
C ASN A 45 -2.28 1.57 5.09
N TYR A 46 -2.18 1.37 3.77
CA TYR A 46 -2.96 2.12 2.80
C TYR A 46 -4.46 1.80 2.90
N CYS A 47 -4.83 0.53 3.08
CA CYS A 47 -6.22 0.13 3.32
C CYS A 47 -6.79 0.77 4.59
N MET A 48 -6.04 0.73 5.68
CA MET A 48 -6.44 1.36 6.95
C MET A 48 -6.55 2.87 6.81
N LEU A 49 -5.60 3.52 6.13
CA LEU A 49 -5.65 4.96 5.86
C LEU A 49 -6.95 5.33 5.12
N LEU A 50 -7.30 4.61 4.05
CA LEU A 50 -8.54 4.85 3.31
C LEU A 50 -9.77 4.65 4.18
N HIS A 51 -9.79 3.63 5.06
CA HIS A 51 -10.88 3.41 5.99
C HIS A 51 -11.11 4.63 6.90
N TYR A 52 -10.06 5.15 7.53
CA TYR A 52 -10.17 6.31 8.42
C TYR A 52 -10.46 7.62 7.68
N VAL A 53 -9.93 7.80 6.47
CA VAL A 53 -10.22 8.99 5.65
C VAL A 53 -11.71 9.07 5.27
N ASN A 54 -12.34 7.92 5.05
CA ASN A 54 -13.75 7.79 4.64
C ASN A 54 -14.74 7.80 5.82
N PHE A 55 -14.27 7.87 7.07
CA PHE A 55 -15.15 8.02 8.23
C PHE A 55 -15.94 9.35 8.17
N SER A 56 -17.25 9.28 8.41
CA SER A 56 -18.16 10.43 8.31
C SER A 56 -18.00 11.42 9.48
N VAL A 57 -17.64 10.91 10.66
CA VAL A 57 -17.32 11.72 11.83
C VAL A 57 -15.80 11.81 11.92
N LYS A 58 -15.26 13.03 11.89
CA LYS A 58 -13.82 13.27 12.05
C LYS A 58 -13.60 14.05 13.34
N ASP A 59 -13.01 13.40 14.32
CA ASP A 59 -12.54 14.02 15.56
C ASP A 59 -11.01 14.05 15.60
N ALA A 60 -10.46 14.66 16.66
CA ALA A 60 -9.02 14.77 16.85
C ALA A 60 -8.31 13.41 16.81
N PHE A 61 -8.93 12.37 17.37
CA PHE A 61 -8.38 11.02 17.41
C PHE A 61 -8.25 10.41 16.01
N ILE A 62 -9.26 10.58 15.15
CA ILE A 62 -9.22 10.09 13.77
C ILE A 62 -8.13 10.81 12.96
N TYR A 63 -7.96 12.12 13.15
CA TYR A 63 -6.88 12.86 12.47
C TYR A 63 -5.50 12.37 12.89
N GLU A 64 -5.27 12.10 14.18
CA GLU A 64 -4.02 11.52 14.67
C GLU A 64 -3.73 10.15 14.05
N ILE A 65 -4.77 9.31 13.91
CA ILE A 65 -4.65 8.00 13.27
C ILE A 65 -4.29 8.15 11.78
N ILE A 66 -4.97 9.03 11.05
CA ILE A 66 -4.70 9.29 9.63
C ILE A 66 -3.23 9.70 9.46
N GLU A 67 -2.75 10.66 10.24
CA GLU A 67 -1.36 11.12 10.18
C GLU A 67 -0.36 10.02 10.55
N LYS A 68 -0.68 9.17 11.53
CA LYS A 68 0.15 7.99 11.86
C LYS A 68 0.31 7.06 10.65
N TYR A 69 -0.77 6.74 9.94
CA TYR A 69 -0.68 5.85 8.77
C TYR A 69 0.05 6.50 7.59
N LYS A 70 -0.13 7.81 7.35
CA LYS A 70 0.63 8.52 6.32
C LYS A 70 2.13 8.45 6.57
N LYS A 71 2.57 8.80 7.79
CA LYS A 71 4.00 8.72 8.17
C LYS A 71 4.55 7.31 8.02
N LYS A 72 3.76 6.30 8.41
CA LYS A 72 4.20 4.91 8.29
C LYS A 72 4.39 4.49 6.83
N LEU A 73 3.49 4.90 5.94
CA LEU A 73 3.61 4.67 4.49
C LEU A 73 4.85 5.35 3.90
N GLU A 74 5.11 6.59 4.29
CA GLU A 74 6.32 7.31 3.88
C GLU A 74 7.60 6.58 4.32
N GLU A 75 7.65 6.11 5.57
CA GLU A 75 8.79 5.34 6.08
C GLU A 75 9.00 4.03 5.32
N ASP A 76 7.92 3.27 5.09
CA ASP A 76 7.99 1.98 4.40
C ASP A 76 8.38 2.15 2.92
N LEU A 77 8.07 3.30 2.31
CA LEU A 77 8.44 3.65 0.93
C LEU A 77 9.81 4.33 0.79
N LYS A 78 10.37 4.92 1.86
CA LYS A 78 11.56 5.80 1.80
C LYS A 78 12.80 5.17 1.14
N ILE A 79 12.99 3.87 1.31
CA ILE A 79 14.14 3.13 0.78
C ILE A 79 13.70 2.32 -0.42
N ASP A 80 14.47 2.39 -1.52
CA ASP A 80 14.20 1.71 -2.79
C ASP A 80 12.77 1.97 -3.31
N THR A 81 12.32 3.23 -3.21
CA THR A 81 10.95 3.68 -3.47
C THR A 81 10.45 3.22 -4.84
N GLU A 82 11.19 3.53 -5.90
CA GLU A 82 10.82 3.16 -7.27
C GLU A 82 10.62 1.65 -7.41
N LYS A 83 11.51 0.86 -6.78
CA LYS A 83 11.41 -0.59 -6.83
C LYS A 83 10.17 -1.10 -6.10
N LYS A 84 9.89 -0.57 -4.92
CA LYS A 84 8.69 -0.95 -4.14
C LYS A 84 7.41 -0.57 -4.88
N ILE A 85 7.36 0.61 -5.50
CA ILE A 85 6.22 1.05 -6.32
C ILE A 85 6.03 0.13 -7.52
N GLU A 86 7.10 -0.26 -8.22
CA GLU A 86 7.04 -1.21 -9.33
C GLU A 86 6.42 -2.56 -8.89
N ILE A 87 6.83 -3.07 -7.73
CA ILE A 87 6.29 -4.30 -7.14
C ILE A 87 4.80 -4.14 -6.77
N LEU A 88 4.43 -3.02 -6.16
CA LEU A 88 3.04 -2.74 -5.80
C LEU A 88 2.13 -2.64 -7.04
N LYS A 89 2.61 -2.06 -8.14
CA LYS A 89 1.87 -2.02 -9.42
C LYS A 89 1.62 -3.42 -9.95
N LYS A 90 2.66 -4.26 -10.03
CA LYS A 90 2.56 -5.66 -10.46
C LYS A 90 1.63 -6.47 -9.56
N TYR A 91 1.69 -6.22 -8.25
CA TYR A 91 0.78 -6.81 -7.28
C TYR A 91 -0.68 -6.41 -7.53
N ALA A 92 -0.97 -5.11 -7.68
CA ALA A 92 -2.31 -4.61 -7.95
C ALA A 92 -2.89 -5.18 -9.26
N GLU A 93 -2.08 -5.24 -10.32
CA GLU A 93 -2.49 -5.84 -11.59
C GLU A 93 -2.86 -7.31 -11.45
N LYS A 94 -2.04 -8.10 -10.74
CA LYS A 94 -2.28 -9.53 -10.53
C LYS A 94 -3.49 -9.76 -9.62
N TYR A 95 -3.64 -8.95 -8.56
CA TYR A 95 -4.82 -8.98 -7.68
C TYR A 95 -6.10 -8.76 -8.47
N LYS A 96 -6.17 -7.70 -9.30
CA LYS A 96 -7.34 -7.40 -10.13
C LYS A 96 -7.69 -8.56 -11.06
N LYS A 97 -6.69 -9.16 -11.73
CA LYS A 97 -6.88 -10.34 -12.61
C LYS A 97 -7.44 -11.55 -11.88
N VAL A 98 -7.03 -11.80 -10.63
CA VAL A 98 -7.39 -13.00 -9.88
C VAL A 98 -8.71 -12.87 -9.12
N LYS A 99 -8.97 -11.70 -8.53
CA LYS A 99 -10.04 -11.51 -7.52
C LYS A 99 -11.27 -10.77 -8.05
N LEU A 100 -11.11 -9.84 -8.99
CA LEU A 100 -12.25 -9.06 -9.51
C LEU A 100 -12.95 -9.75 -10.70
N TYR A 101 -12.37 -10.83 -11.23
CA TYR A 101 -12.96 -11.65 -12.30
C TYR A 101 -13.51 -12.99 -11.80
N LYS A 102 -13.66 -13.14 -10.48
CA LYS A 102 -14.37 -14.25 -9.83
C LYS A 102 -15.65 -13.72 -9.20
#